data_AF-A0A7X4FRY0-F1
#
_entry.id   AF-A0A7X4FRY0-F1
#
_cell.length_a   1.000
_cell.length_b   1.000
_cell.length_c   1.000
_cell.angle_alpha   90.00
_cell.angle_beta   90.00
_cell.angle_gamma   90.00
#
_symmetry.space_group_name_H-M   'P 1'
#
loop_
_entity.id
_entity.type
_entity.pdbx_description
1 polymer ?
#
loop_
_entity_poly.entity_id
_entity_poly.type
_entity_poly.pdbx_seq_one_letter_code
_entity_poly.pdbx_strand_id
1 'polypeptide(L)'
;NLRPDLFHGVGAHVPFVDVVTTMLDESIPLTTGEYDEWGNPNRAGDYAYIRSYSPYDNMEPVTWPHLLVMTGLHDSQVQYWEPAKWVARRRTLQPGDGRRLLLKTNMDAGHGGASGRFRKYRETALQYAFLLDLADRADRDSASS
;
A
#
# COMPACT_ATOMS: atom_id res chain seq x y z
N ASN A 1 5.05 8.51 2.81
CA ASN A 1 5.16 9.39 4.00
C ASN A 1 6.46 10.17 4.01
N LEU A 2 7.62 9.54 4.23
CA LEU A 2 8.86 10.28 4.55
C LEU A 2 9.45 11.10 3.39
N ARG A 3 9.49 10.54 2.17
CA ARG A 3 10.08 11.19 0.99
C ARG A 3 9.24 10.94 -0.28
N PRO A 4 7.99 11.43 -0.31
CA PRO A 4 7.10 11.22 -1.46
C PRO A 4 7.59 11.96 -2.72
N ASP A 5 8.44 12.97 -2.55
CA ASP A 5 9.06 13.78 -3.61
C ASP A 5 10.04 13.00 -4.49
N LEU A 6 10.61 11.91 -4.00
CA LEU A 6 11.63 11.13 -4.72
C LEU A 6 11.05 10.20 -5.79
N PHE A 7 9.75 9.94 -5.76
CA PHE A 7 9.13 8.93 -6.60
C PHE A 7 8.05 9.55 -7.48
N HIS A 8 8.07 9.24 -8.78
CA HIS A 8 7.00 9.62 -9.68
C HIS A 8 5.78 8.68 -9.52
N GLY A 9 6.00 7.36 -9.47
CA GLY A 9 4.96 6.36 -9.27
C GLY A 9 5.42 5.17 -8.43
N VAL A 10 4.49 4.55 -7.70
CA VAL A 10 4.72 3.38 -6.84
C VAL A 10 3.64 2.33 -7.06
N GLY A 11 4.06 1.07 -7.23
CA GLY A 11 3.22 -0.11 -7.11
C GLY A 11 3.39 -0.75 -5.73
N ALA A 12 2.31 -0.84 -4.96
CA ALA A 12 2.30 -1.44 -3.62
C ALA A 12 1.41 -2.68 -3.63
N HIS A 13 1.99 -3.87 -3.41
CA HIS A 13 1.26 -5.14 -3.49
C HIS A 13 1.12 -5.75 -2.10
N VAL A 14 -0.11 -6.11 -1.74
CA VAL A 14 -0.50 -6.64 -0.43
C VAL A 14 0.22 -5.90 0.73
N PRO A 15 0.17 -4.55 0.77
CA PRO A 15 1.07 -3.79 1.62
C PRO A 15 0.58 -3.78 3.07
N PHE A 16 1.44 -4.21 4.00
CA PHE A 16 1.23 -4.05 5.44
C PHE A 16 1.40 -2.58 5.82
N VAL A 17 0.30 -1.90 6.15
CA VAL A 17 0.28 -0.43 6.25
C VAL A 17 -0.42 0.09 7.50
N ASP A 18 -1.24 -0.72 8.16
CA ASP A 18 -1.97 -0.36 9.38
C ASP A 18 -1.29 -0.95 10.62
N VAL A 19 0.04 -0.82 10.68
CA VAL A 19 0.93 -1.58 11.56
C VAL A 19 0.53 -1.46 13.02
N VAL A 20 0.24 -0.24 13.52
CA VAL A 20 -0.16 -0.05 14.93
C VAL A 20 -1.46 -0.78 15.22
N THR A 21 -2.49 -0.58 14.39
CA THR A 21 -3.81 -1.16 14.63
C THR A 21 -3.77 -2.67 14.54
N THR A 22 -3.13 -3.22 13.50
CA THR A 22 -3.03 -4.67 13.29
C THR A 22 -2.24 -5.34 14.41
N MET A 23 -1.09 -4.77 14.79
CA MET A 23 -0.23 -5.36 15.82
C MET A 23 -0.80 -5.25 17.25
N LEU A 24 -1.80 -4.39 17.47
CA LEU A 24 -2.54 -4.32 18.75
C LEU A 24 -3.60 -5.42 18.90
N ASP A 25 -4.03 -6.07 17.82
CA ASP A 25 -5.12 -7.04 17.82
C ASP A 25 -4.60 -8.48 17.61
N GLU A 26 -4.54 -9.25 18.70
CA GLU A 26 -4.10 -10.65 18.71
C GLU A 26 -5.06 -11.60 17.97
N SER A 27 -6.29 -11.16 17.65
CA SER A 27 -7.24 -11.98 16.89
C SER A 27 -6.94 -12.03 15.39
N ILE A 28 -6.12 -11.10 14.89
CA ILE A 28 -5.68 -11.06 13.51
C ILE A 28 -4.57 -12.12 13.31
N PRO A 29 -4.65 -12.97 12.26
CA PRO A 29 -3.60 -13.93 11.97
C PRO A 29 -2.22 -13.29 11.87
N LEU A 30 -1.19 -14.02 12.31
CA LEU A 30 0.22 -13.63 12.35
C LEU A 30 0.62 -12.62 13.45
N THR A 31 -0.28 -11.76 13.94
CA THR A 31 0.06 -10.68 14.92
C THR A 31 0.95 -11.15 16.06
N THR A 32 0.56 -12.20 16.79
CA THR A 32 1.34 -12.69 17.94
C THR A 32 2.68 -13.29 17.54
N GLY A 33 2.77 -13.88 16.34
CA GLY A 33 4.01 -14.43 15.79
C GLY A 33 4.96 -13.37 15.27
N GLU A 34 4.45 -12.19 14.89
CA GLU A 34 5.25 -11.07 14.38
C GLU A 34 5.74 -10.11 15.47
N TYR A 35 5.41 -10.35 16.74
CA TYR A 35 5.95 -9.57 17.86
C TYR A 35 7.47 -9.60 17.95
N ASP A 36 8.09 -10.72 17.58
CA ASP A 36 9.55 -10.84 17.57
C ASP A 36 10.20 -10.08 16.40
N GLU A 37 9.42 -9.71 15.36
CA GLU A 37 9.89 -8.94 14.21
C GLU A 37 9.69 -7.43 14.40
N TRP A 38 8.46 -6.99 14.69
CA TRP A 38 8.12 -5.57 14.75
C TRP A 38 8.10 -4.98 16.17
N GLY A 39 7.96 -5.84 17.18
CA GLY A 39 7.62 -5.47 18.56
C GLY A 39 6.14 -5.65 18.89
N ASN A 40 5.80 -5.59 20.18
CA ASN A 40 4.42 -5.70 20.66
C ASN A 40 3.92 -4.31 21.11
N PRO A 41 3.06 -3.62 20.33
CA PRO A 41 2.59 -2.28 20.65
C PRO A 41 1.69 -2.20 21.89
N ASN A 42 1.35 -3.32 22.54
CA ASN A 42 0.79 -3.28 23.90
C ASN A 42 1.82 -2.79 24.94
N ARG A 43 3.10 -2.76 24.58
CA ARG A 43 4.19 -2.17 25.38
C ARG A 43 4.45 -0.76 24.89
N ALA A 44 4.51 0.20 25.82
CA ALA A 44 4.62 1.63 25.47
C ALA A 44 5.84 1.99 24.60
N GLY A 45 6.99 1.34 24.83
CA GLY A 45 8.20 1.56 24.03
C GLY A 45 8.02 1.14 22.57
N ASP A 46 7.56 -0.10 22.37
CA ASP A 46 7.29 -0.68 21.06
C ASP A 46 6.18 0.11 20.33
N TYR A 47 5.12 0.51 21.05
CA TYR A 47 4.06 1.36 20.51
C TYR A 47 4.63 2.65 19.93
N ALA A 48 5.42 3.39 20.71
CA ALA A 48 5.98 4.67 20.28
C ALA A 48 6.87 4.50 19.04
N TYR A 49 7.66 3.43 18.99
CA TYR A 49 8.53 3.14 17.87
C TYR A 49 7.74 2.74 16.61
N ILE A 50 6.81 1.78 16.71
CA ILE A 50 5.96 1.35 15.60
C ILE A 50 5.13 2.51 15.06
N ARG A 51 4.53 3.30 15.96
CA ARG A 51 3.74 4.48 15.61
C ARG A 51 4.54 5.54 14.87
N SER A 52 5.86 5.61 15.05
CA SER A 52 6.71 6.60 14.37
C SER A 52 6.83 6.35 12.85
N TYR A 53 6.65 5.10 12.41
CA TYR A 53 6.80 4.74 10.98
C TYR A 53 5.56 4.15 10.34
N SER A 54 4.57 3.66 11.12
CA SER A 54 3.34 3.05 10.59
C SER A 54 2.72 3.87 9.45
N PRO A 55 2.59 3.32 8.23
CA PRO A 55 2.20 4.09 7.05
C PRO A 55 0.83 4.76 7.16
N TYR A 56 -0.17 4.05 7.69
CA TYR A 56 -1.53 4.57 7.85
C TYR A 56 -1.58 5.70 8.88
N ASP A 57 -0.81 5.58 9.96
CA ASP A 57 -0.83 6.53 11.07
C ASP A 57 -0.10 7.85 10.80
N ASN A 58 0.84 7.84 9.85
CA ASN A 58 1.71 8.96 9.51
C ASN A 58 1.40 9.58 8.13
N MET A 59 0.16 9.44 7.66
CA MET A 59 -0.25 10.06 6.40
C MET A 59 -0.50 11.57 6.57
N GLU A 60 0.10 12.35 5.68
CA GLU A 60 0.03 13.82 5.66
C GLU A 60 -0.52 14.35 4.31
N PRO A 61 -1.06 15.57 4.27
CA PRO A 61 -1.53 16.23 3.05
C PRO A 61 -0.37 16.80 2.22
N VAL A 62 0.55 15.92 1.81
CA VAL A 62 1.71 16.21 0.94
C VAL A 62 1.43 15.72 -0.47
N THR A 63 2.16 16.21 -1.48
CA THR A 63 2.05 15.68 -2.84
C THR A 63 2.56 14.24 -2.90
N TRP A 64 1.63 13.29 -3.04
CA TRP A 64 1.95 11.87 -3.14
C TRP A 64 2.41 11.49 -4.56
N PRO A 65 3.22 10.42 -4.72
CA PRO A 65 3.41 9.79 -6.02
C PRO A 65 2.08 9.26 -6.58
N HIS A 66 2.08 8.92 -7.87
CA HIS A 66 1.02 8.09 -8.43
C HIS A 66 1.07 6.70 -7.75
N LEU A 67 -0.07 6.17 -7.31
CA LEU A 67 -0.15 4.92 -6.56
C LEU A 67 -1.04 3.89 -7.26
N LEU A 68 -0.50 2.69 -7.48
CA LEU A 68 -1.24 1.47 -7.75
C LEU A 68 -1.14 0.56 -6.53
N VAL A 69 -2.25 0.37 -5.83
CA VAL A 69 -2.34 -0.51 -4.66
C VAL A 69 -3.06 -1.79 -5.07
N MET A 70 -2.47 -2.94 -4.79
CA MET A 70 -3.04 -4.26 -5.09
C MET A 70 -3.22 -5.05 -3.81
N THR A 71 -4.34 -5.76 -3.68
CA THR A 71 -4.64 -6.62 -2.51
C THR A 71 -5.56 -7.77 -2.91
N GLY A 72 -5.73 -8.77 -2.04
CA GLY A 72 -6.65 -9.89 -2.22
C GLY A 72 -7.69 -9.94 -1.10
N LEU A 73 -8.96 -10.20 -1.42
CA LEU A 73 -10.04 -10.29 -0.43
C LEU A 73 -9.79 -11.40 0.60
N HIS A 74 -9.18 -12.50 0.17
CA HIS A 74 -8.92 -13.68 1.00
C HIS A 74 -7.45 -13.76 1.45
N ASP A 75 -6.75 -12.61 1.52
CA ASP A 75 -5.37 -12.56 1.97
C ASP A 75 -5.31 -12.86 3.48
N SER A 76 -4.62 -13.94 3.83
CA SER A 76 -4.46 -14.41 5.20
C SER A 76 -3.22 -13.85 5.90
N GLN A 77 -2.36 -13.10 5.19
CA GLN A 77 -1.14 -12.51 5.75
C GLN A 77 -1.32 -11.01 5.97
N VAL A 78 -1.80 -10.29 4.96
CA VAL A 78 -2.13 -8.86 5.07
C VAL A 78 -3.59 -8.68 4.77
N GLN A 79 -4.34 -8.28 5.78
CA GLN A 79 -5.80 -8.21 5.66
C GLN A 79 -6.22 -7.13 4.67
N TYR A 80 -7.18 -7.45 3.79
CA TYR A 80 -7.56 -6.58 2.66
C TYR A 80 -7.98 -5.16 3.07
N TRP A 81 -8.45 -4.99 4.31
CA TRP A 81 -8.89 -3.70 4.82
C TRP A 81 -7.74 -2.74 5.10
N GLU A 82 -6.51 -3.22 5.34
CA GLU A 82 -5.36 -2.34 5.54
C GLU A 82 -5.09 -1.45 4.32
N PRO A 83 -4.83 -2.00 3.11
CA PRO A 83 -4.69 -1.18 1.90
C PRO A 83 -5.97 -0.43 1.55
N ALA A 84 -7.16 -0.96 1.86
CA ALA A 84 -8.41 -0.26 1.58
C ALA A 84 -8.57 1.02 2.44
N LYS A 85 -8.31 0.93 3.75
CA LYS A 85 -8.29 2.07 4.68
C LYS A 85 -7.24 3.08 4.25
N TRP A 86 -6.03 2.62 3.90
CA TRP A 86 -4.94 3.47 3.47
C TRP A 86 -5.29 4.27 2.20
N VAL A 87 -5.82 3.61 1.18
CA VAL A 87 -6.30 4.28 -0.04
C VAL A 87 -7.43 5.26 0.25
N ALA A 88 -8.40 4.87 1.09
CA ALA A 88 -9.53 5.74 1.45
C ALA A 88 -9.04 7.02 2.14
N ARG A 89 -8.16 6.90 3.14
CA ARG A 89 -7.57 8.05 3.85
C ARG A 89 -6.73 8.93 2.92
N ARG A 90 -5.96 8.35 1.98
CA ARG A 90 -5.22 9.13 0.98
C ARG A 90 -6.18 10.02 0.18
N ARG A 91 -7.29 9.46 -0.31
CA ARG A 91 -8.28 10.21 -1.12
C ARG A 91 -8.87 11.41 -0.37
N THR A 92 -9.02 11.32 0.95
CA THR A 92 -9.55 12.43 1.77
C THR A 92 -8.49 13.48 2.10
N LEU A 93 -7.21 13.11 2.20
CA LEU A 93 -6.13 14.04 2.57
C LEU A 93 -5.80 15.05 1.48
N GLN A 94 -5.85 14.64 0.21
CA GLN A 94 -5.51 15.52 -0.91
C GLN A 94 -6.43 15.25 -2.12
N PRO A 95 -7.70 15.66 -2.04
CA PRO A 95 -8.61 15.51 -3.16
C PRO A 95 -8.18 16.39 -4.34
N GLY A 96 -8.24 15.85 -5.55
CA GLY A 96 -8.01 16.64 -6.77
C GLY A 96 -6.55 17.04 -7.04
N ASP A 97 -5.57 16.35 -6.44
CA ASP A 97 -4.14 16.60 -6.65
C ASP A 97 -3.62 16.18 -8.03
N GLY A 98 -4.49 15.70 -8.92
CA GLY A 98 -4.15 15.22 -10.26
C GLY A 98 -3.36 13.90 -10.29
N ARG A 99 -3.06 13.33 -9.12
CA ARG A 99 -2.31 12.08 -9.01
C ARG A 99 -3.25 10.90 -9.11
N ARG A 100 -2.79 9.85 -9.78
CA ARG A 100 -3.55 8.62 -9.93
C ARG A 100 -3.46 7.80 -8.66
N LEU A 101 -4.59 7.39 -8.12
CA LEU A 101 -4.68 6.51 -6.96
C LEU A 101 -5.67 5.38 -7.22
N LEU A 102 -5.13 4.21 -7.53
CA LEU A 102 -5.88 3.01 -7.88
C LEU A 102 -5.79 1.97 -6.75
N LEU A 103 -6.91 1.33 -6.46
CA LEU A 103 -6.98 0.13 -5.62
C LEU A 103 -7.52 -1.00 -6.48
N LYS A 104 -6.71 -2.04 -6.67
CA LYS A 104 -7.09 -3.27 -7.35
C LYS A 104 -7.19 -4.39 -6.33
N THR A 105 -8.42 -4.71 -5.94
CA THR A 105 -8.71 -5.88 -5.11
C THR A 105 -8.99 -7.08 -5.99
N ASN A 106 -8.27 -8.17 -5.77
CA ASN A 106 -8.61 -9.46 -6.32
C ASN A 106 -9.63 -10.13 -5.40
N MET A 107 -10.86 -10.28 -5.90
CA MET A 107 -11.98 -10.80 -5.10
C MET A 107 -11.92 -12.31 -4.89
N ASP A 108 -11.09 -13.04 -5.64
CA ASP A 108 -11.01 -14.50 -5.61
C ASP A 108 -9.72 -15.02 -4.94
N ALA A 109 -8.77 -14.15 -4.61
CA ALA A 109 -7.41 -14.54 -4.23
C ALA A 109 -6.98 -14.03 -2.85
N GLY A 110 -6.00 -14.72 -2.27
CA GLY A 110 -5.27 -14.31 -1.07
C GLY A 110 -3.86 -13.79 -1.36
N HIS A 111 -2.94 -13.97 -0.42
CA HIS A 111 -1.61 -13.34 -0.44
C HIS A 111 -0.78 -13.61 -1.70
N GLY A 112 -0.77 -14.86 -2.16
CA GLY A 112 -0.02 -15.27 -3.35
C GLY A 112 -0.58 -14.75 -4.68
N GLY A 113 -1.65 -13.96 -4.64
CA GLY A 113 -2.37 -13.49 -5.82
C GLY A 113 -3.17 -14.61 -6.49
N ALA A 114 -3.62 -14.34 -7.72
CA ALA A 114 -4.47 -15.26 -8.45
C ALA A 114 -3.78 -16.60 -8.75
N SER A 115 -4.41 -17.72 -8.41
CA SER A 115 -3.96 -19.05 -8.85
C SER A 115 -4.19 -19.24 -10.35
N GLY A 116 -3.20 -19.81 -11.04
CA GLY A 116 -3.25 -20.12 -12.47
C GLY A 116 -2.29 -19.28 -13.32
N ARG A 117 -1.59 -19.96 -14.24
CA ARG A 117 -0.47 -19.44 -15.06
C ARG A 117 -0.75 -18.07 -15.69
N PHE A 118 -1.93 -17.87 -16.27
CA PHE A 118 -2.25 -16.63 -17.01
C PHE A 118 -2.70 -15.47 -16.12
N ARG A 119 -3.29 -15.72 -14.94
CA ARG A 119 -3.80 -14.64 -14.09
C ARG A 119 -2.66 -13.82 -13.48
N LYS A 120 -1.57 -14.48 -13.05
CA LYS A 120 -0.34 -13.80 -12.59
C LYS A 120 0.23 -12.85 -13.64
N TYR A 121 0.29 -13.26 -14.91
CA TYR A 121 0.78 -12.39 -15.99
C TYR A 121 -0.12 -11.18 -16.23
N ARG A 122 -1.44 -11.29 -16.00
CA ARG A 122 -2.34 -10.12 -16.08
C ARG A 122 -2.08 -9.11 -14.97
N GLU A 123 -1.83 -9.58 -13.75
CA GLU A 123 -1.46 -8.71 -12.62
C GLU A 123 -0.12 -8.01 -12.89
N THR A 124 0.89 -8.74 -13.36
CA THR A 124 2.17 -8.14 -13.79
C THR A 124 1.99 -7.14 -14.94
N ALA A 125 1.19 -7.48 -15.95
CA ALA A 125 0.94 -6.59 -17.08
C ALA A 125 0.27 -5.28 -16.64
N LEU A 126 -0.69 -5.34 -15.69
CA LEU A 126 -1.32 -4.15 -15.13
C LEU A 126 -0.30 -3.23 -14.43
N GLN A 127 0.59 -3.81 -13.62
CA GLN A 127 1.63 -3.04 -12.92
C GLN A 127 2.59 -2.37 -13.91
N TYR A 128 3.02 -3.11 -14.93
CA TYR A 128 3.93 -2.59 -15.95
C TYR A 128 3.26 -1.50 -16.78
N ALA A 129 2.01 -1.72 -17.21
CA ALA A 129 1.25 -0.72 -17.94
C ALA A 129 1.09 0.57 -17.12
N PHE A 130 0.82 0.47 -15.81
CA PHE A 130 0.73 1.62 -14.93
C PHE A 130 2.05 2.41 -14.87
N LEU A 131 3.18 1.73 -14.62
CA LEU A 131 4.47 2.40 -14.48
C LEU A 131 5.00 2.95 -15.82
N LEU A 132 4.83 2.22 -16.91
CA LEU A 132 5.27 2.64 -18.24
C LEU A 132 4.45 3.81 -18.77
N ASP A 133 3.12 3.83 -18.57
CA ASP A 133 2.30 4.99 -18.95
C ASP A 133 2.66 6.25 -18.15
N LEU A 134 3.08 6.09 -16.88
CA LEU A 134 3.58 7.22 -16.10
C LEU A 134 4.95 7.72 -16.60
N ALA A 135 5.86 6.81 -16.94
CA ALA A 135 7.17 7.16 -17.51
C ALA A 135 7.03 7.88 -18.85
N ASP A 136 6.22 7.36 -19.78
CA ASP A 136 5.97 8.00 -21.08
C ASP A 136 5.37 9.41 -20.93
N ARG A 137 4.47 9.61 -19.96
CA ARG A 137 3.91 10.94 -19.66
C ARG A 137 4.95 11.91 -19.14
N ALA A 138 5.78 11.47 -18.19
CA ALA A 138 6.85 12.30 -17.64
C ALA A 138 7.84 12.72 -18.73
N ASP A 139 8.21 11.82 -19.64
CA ASP A 139 9.09 12.11 -20.77
C ASP A 139 8.47 13.17 -21.70
N ARG A 140 7.18 13.03 -22.05
CA ARG A 140 6.47 14.01 -22.89
C ARG A 140 6.39 15.38 -22.24
N ASP A 141 6.07 15.44 -20.95
CA ASP A 141 5.98 16.70 -20.22
C ASP A 141 7.35 17.41 -20.22
N SER A 142 8.45 16.67 -20.02
CA SER A 142 9.82 17.21 -20.06
C SER A 142 10.29 17.68 -21.44
N ALA A 143 9.80 17.06 -22.51
CA ALA A 143 10.12 17.45 -23.88
C ALA A 143 9.34 18.69 -24.36
N SER A 144 8.29 19.08 -23.62
CA SER A 144 7.42 20.22 -23.93
C SER A 144 7.71 21.48 -23.11
N SER A 145 8.65 21.41 -22.15
CA SER A 145 9.14 22.51 -21.31
C SER A 145 10.49 23.04 -21.76
#